data_AF-A0A8T4U058-F1
#
_entry.id   AF-A0A8T4U058-F1
#
_cell.length_a   1.000
_cell.length_b   1.000
_cell.length_c   1.000
_cell.angle_alpha   90.00
_cell.angle_beta   90.00
_cell.angle_gamma   90.00
#
_symmetry.space_group_name_H-M   'P 1'
#
loop_
_entity.id
_entity.type
_entity.pdbx_description
1 polymer ?
#
loop_
_entity_poly.entity_id
_entity_poly.type
_entity_poly.pdbx_seq_one_letter_code
_entity_poly.pdbx_strand_id
1 'polypeptide(L)' 'MTKVKKITQADKFNSKSKPKIGLALGGGTVRGLAFIGILKVLEEEGIKVDYLAGTSAGAVIAAAY' A
#
# COMPACT_ATOMS: atom_id res chain seq x y z
N MET A 1 43.37 23.04 13.67
CA MET A 1 42.67 23.52 12.45
C MET A 1 42.49 22.33 11.50
N THR A 2 41.38 22.30 10.74
CA THR A 2 41.02 21.34 9.66
C THR A 2 40.63 19.92 10.13
N LYS A 3 39.47 19.33 9.81
CA LYS A 3 38.45 19.57 8.78
C LYS A 3 37.05 19.27 9.34
N VAL A 4 36.15 20.25 9.26
CA VAL A 4 34.71 20.06 9.42
C VAL A 4 34.23 19.16 8.27
N LYS A 5 33.78 17.96 8.61
CA LYS A 5 33.24 16.99 7.65
C LYS A 5 31.91 17.53 7.15
N LYS A 6 31.94 18.11 5.94
CA LYS A 6 30.78 18.60 5.20
C LYS A 6 29.66 17.55 5.23
N ILE A 7 28.52 18.00 5.74
CA ILE A 7 27.17 17.64 5.32
C ILE A 7 27.11 17.07 3.89
N THR A 8 26.80 15.78 3.79
CA THR A 8 26.12 15.24 2.61
C THR A 8 24.97 14.37 3.12
N GLN A 9 23.90 15.05 3.56
CA GLN A 9 22.61 14.45 3.89
C GLN A 9 21.81 14.16 2.60
N ALA A 10 22.48 13.78 1.51
CA ALA A 10 21.86 13.52 0.21
C ALA A 10 21.75 12.01 -0.11
N ASP A 11 22.40 11.15 0.67
CA ASP A 11 22.44 9.70 0.42
C ASP A 11 21.39 8.89 1.18
N LYS A 12 20.45 9.53 1.90
CA LYS A 12 19.47 8.83 2.76
C LYS A 12 18.08 8.60 2.16
N PHE A 13 17.87 8.93 0.88
CA PHE A 13 16.60 8.65 0.17
C PHE A 13 16.78 7.80 -1.10
N ASN A 14 17.89 7.08 -1.23
CA ASN A 14 17.97 5.98 -2.20
C ASN A 14 17.31 4.72 -1.64
N SER A 15 16.05 4.82 -1.26
CA SER A 15 15.22 3.65 -0.98
C SER A 15 14.72 3.11 -2.32
N LYS A 16 15.55 2.28 -2.98
CA LYS A 16 15.17 1.44 -4.15
C LYS A 16 13.97 0.50 -3.90
N SER A 17 13.29 0.61 -2.77
CA SER A 17 12.02 -0.07 -2.52
C SER A 17 10.89 0.84 -2.95
N LYS A 18 10.20 0.47 -4.03
CA LYS A 18 8.90 1.05 -4.38
C LYS A 18 8.02 1.16 -3.12
N PRO A 19 7.31 2.27 -2.87
CA PRO A 19 6.46 2.40 -1.70
C PRO A 19 5.44 1.27 -1.73
N LYS A 20 5.37 0.50 -0.64
CA LYS A 20 4.42 -0.60 -0.53
C LYS A 20 3.05 -0.05 -0.16
N ILE A 21 2.01 -0.52 -0.83
CA ILE A 21 0.66 0.02 -0.67
C ILE A 21 -0.20 -0.99 0.07
N GLY A 22 -0.79 -0.57 1.20
CA GLY A 22 -1.69 -1.39 1.99
C GLY A 22 -3.12 -0.88 1.92
N LEU A 23 -4.09 -1.78 1.72
CA LEU A 23 -5.52 -1.45 1.65
C LEU A 23 -6.26 -2.14 2.81
N ALA A 24 -7.00 -1.34 3.60
CA ALA A 24 -7.78 -1.81 4.74
C ALA A 24 -9.28 -1.78 4.42
N LEU A 25 -9.91 -2.96 4.38
CA LEU A 25 -11.32 -3.17 4.08
C LEU A 25 -12.14 -3.22 5.37
N GLY A 26 -12.92 -2.16 5.64
CA GLY A 26 -13.83 -2.13 6.78
C GLY A 26 -14.92 -3.21 6.71
N GLY A 27 -15.44 -3.64 7.86
CA GLY A 27 -16.53 -4.60 7.95
C GLY A 27 -17.84 -4.03 7.39
N GLY A 28 -18.37 -4.66 6.34
CA GLY A 28 -19.65 -4.32 5.73
C GLY A 28 -20.05 -5.33 4.67
N THR A 29 -20.98 -6.22 5.00
CA THR A 29 -21.53 -7.27 4.12
C THR A 29 -22.22 -6.74 2.86
N VAL A 30 -22.53 -5.44 2.78
CA VAL A 30 -23.47 -4.87 1.80
C VAL A 30 -22.79 -4.40 0.50
N ARG A 31 -21.45 -4.38 0.43
CA ARG A 31 -20.69 -3.79 -0.69
C ARG A 31 -19.65 -4.73 -1.30
N GLY A 32 -19.92 -6.04 -1.31
CA GLY A 32 -18.98 -7.06 -1.84
C GLY A 32 -18.44 -6.75 -3.24
N LEU A 33 -19.27 -6.21 -4.13
CA LEU A 33 -18.85 -5.77 -5.47
C LEU A 33 -17.99 -4.50 -5.46
N ALA A 34 -18.18 -3.60 -4.50
CA ALA A 34 -17.41 -2.36 -4.43
C ALA A 34 -15.93 -2.64 -4.09
N PHE A 35 -15.66 -3.64 -3.25
CA PHE A 35 -14.29 -4.05 -2.94
C PHE A 35 -13.55 -4.57 -4.18
N ILE A 36 -14.22 -5.40 -4.98
CA ILE A 36 -13.69 -5.90 -6.26
C ILE A 36 -13.49 -4.75 -7.25
N GLY A 37 -14.44 -3.80 -7.32
CA GLY A 37 -14.33 -2.61 -8.17
C GLY A 37 -13.14 -1.73 -7.80
N ILE A 38 -12.89 -1.51 -6.52
CA ILE A 38 -11.73 -0.74 -6.03
C ILE A 38 -10.43 -1.42 -6.42
N LEU A 39 -10.31 -2.74 -6.20
CA LEU A 39 -9.10 -3.49 -6.56
C LEU A 39 -8.83 -3.44 -8.07
N LYS A 40 -9.90 -3.52 -8.88
CA LYS A 40 -9.81 -3.44 -10.34
C LYS A 40 -9.35 -2.06 -10.81
N VAL A 41 -9.92 -0.97 -10.29
CA VAL A 41 -9.50 0.39 -10.62
C VAL A 41 -8.05 0.64 -10.19
N LEU A 42 -7.64 0.15 -9.02
CA LEU A 42 -6.25 0.26 -8.58
C LEU A 42 -5.30 -0.48 -9.54
N GLU A 43 -5.67 -1.65 -10.02
CA GLU A 43 -4.89 -2.40 -11.01
C GLU A 43 -4.84 -1.68 -12.37
N GLU A 44 -5.95 -1.11 -12.84
CA GLU A 44 -6.03 -0.31 -14.08
C GLU A 44 -5.14 0.94 -14.02
N GLU A 45 -5.03 1.57 -12.86
CA GLU A 45 -4.14 2.72 -12.61
C GLU A 45 -2.66 2.29 -12.37
N GLY A 46 -2.35 1.00 -12.44
CA GLY A 46 -1.00 0.46 -12.18
C GLY A 46 -0.57 0.51 -10.72
N ILE A 47 -1.52 0.69 -9.80
CA ILE A 47 -1.30 0.75 -8.36
C ILE A 47 -1.44 -0.66 -7.79
N LYS A 48 -0.30 -1.33 -7.60
CA LYS A 48 -0.26 -2.65 -6.97
C LYS A 48 -0.42 -2.54 -5.46
N VAL A 49 -1.42 -3.21 -4.91
CA VAL A 49 -1.60 -3.36 -3.46
C VAL A 49 -0.74 -4.54 -2.99
N ASP A 50 0.15 -4.29 -2.03
CA ASP A 50 1.05 -5.29 -1.45
C ASP A 50 0.46 -5.96 -0.20
N TYR A 51 -0.46 -5.27 0.48
CA TYR A 51 -1.07 -5.76 1.72
C TYR A 51 -2.58 -5.50 1.73
N LEU A 52 -3.34 -6.53 2.08
CA LEU A 52 -4.77 -6.43 2.33
C LEU A 52 -5.06 -6.73 3.80
N ALA A 53 -5.82 -5.86 4.45
CA ALA A 53 -6.36 -6.09 5.78
C ALA A 53 -7.89 -5.98 5.70
N GLY A 54 -8.63 -6.81 6.44
CA GLY A 54 -10.09 -6.75 6.41
C GLY A 54 -10.73 -7.16 7.73
N THR A 55 -11.97 -6.74 7.96
CA THR A 55 -12.77 -7.15 9.13
C THR A 55 -14.07 -7.82 8.68
N SER A 56 -14.41 -8.99 9.26
CA SER A 56 -15.61 -9.77 8.93
C SER A 56 -15.72 -10.05 7.41
N ALA A 57 -16.78 -9.61 6.72
CA ALA A 57 -16.94 -9.80 5.28
C ALA A 57 -15.79 -9.21 4.44
N GLY A 58 -15.20 -8.09 4.89
CA GLY A 58 -14.02 -7.51 4.23
C GLY A 58 -12.77 -8.37 4.38
N ALA A 59 -12.65 -9.17 5.46
CA ALA A 59 -11.56 -10.11 5.66
C ALA A 59 -11.66 -11.30 4.69
N VAL A 60 -12.88 -11.78 4.42
CA VAL A 60 -13.10 -12.87 3.46
C VAL A 60 -12.68 -12.45 2.05
N ILE A 61 -13.05 -11.24 1.62
CA ILE A 61 -12.64 -10.72 0.31
C ILE A 61 -11.13 -10.47 0.28
N ALA A 62 -10.56 -9.87 1.33
CA ALA A 62 -9.12 -9.65 1.45
C ALA A 62 -8.29 -10.96 1.45
N ALA A 63 -8.87 -12.06 1.95
CA ALA A 63 -8.22 -13.37 1.96
C ALA A 63 -8.42 -14.15 0.64
N ALA A 64 -9.47 -13.83 -0.12
CA ALA A 64 -9.78 -14.47 -1.39
C ALA A 64 -9.06 -13.85 -2.61
N TYR A 65 -8.50 -12.64 -2.44
CA TYR A 65 -7.77 -11.89 -3.45
C TYR A 65 -6.25 -11.99 -3.21
#